data_AF-A0A6L7WVZ2-F1
#
_entry.id   AF-A0A6L7WVZ2-F1
#
_cell.length_a   1.000
_cell.length_b   1.000
_cell.length_c   1.000
_cell.angle_alpha   90.00
_cell.angle_beta   90.00
_cell.angle_gamma   90.00
#
_symmetry.space_group_name_H-M   'P 1'
#
loop_
_entity.id
_entity.type
_entity.pdbx_description
1 polymer ?
#
loop_
_entity_poly.entity_id
_entity_poly.type
_entity_poly.pdbx_seq_one_letter_code
_entity_poly.pdbx_strand_id
1 'polypeptide(L)'
;MPAFEPRPGQRRMAAAAAHVLETGGVLLAEAGTGTGKTLAYLVPAILSGQRVLISTGTKNLQDQIFYKDLPDLRHALGVDFRATYMKGRGNYLCLHRFATRRAEAAASLLPLAERSVLDQLAAWAEQTETGDRAEIEDLPDN
;
A
#
# COMPACT_ATOMS: atom_id res chain seq x y z
N MET A 1 14.00 12.98 -11.55
CA MET A 1 12.65 12.68 -12.07
C MET A 1 12.42 13.50 -13.33
N PRO A 2 12.29 12.88 -14.52
CA PRO A 2 12.02 13.62 -15.75
C PRO A 2 10.65 14.34 -15.63
N ALA A 3 10.57 15.61 -16.02
CA ALA A 3 9.38 16.47 -15.95
C ALA A 3 8.92 16.95 -14.54
N PHE A 4 9.76 16.86 -13.50
CA PHE A 4 9.44 17.50 -12.21
C PHE A 4 9.49 19.03 -12.32
N GLU A 5 8.40 19.69 -11.93
CA GLU A 5 8.31 21.14 -11.83
C GLU A 5 8.12 21.55 -10.35
N PRO A 6 9.01 22.38 -9.78
CA PRO A 6 8.89 22.80 -8.39
C PRO A 6 7.69 23.72 -8.20
N ARG A 7 6.83 23.39 -7.22
CA ARG A 7 5.64 24.18 -6.89
C ARG A 7 5.82 24.89 -5.54
N PRO A 8 5.62 26.21 -5.43
CA PRO A 8 5.79 26.93 -4.16
C PRO A 8 4.95 26.36 -3.01
N GLY A 9 3.70 25.95 -3.30
CA GLY A 9 2.82 25.33 -2.30
C GLY A 9 3.36 24.00 -1.76
N GLN A 10 3.91 23.16 -2.65
CA GLN A 10 4.56 21.90 -2.27
C GLN A 10 5.75 22.15 -1.33
N ARG A 11 6.63 23.12 -1.66
CA ARG A 11 7.79 23.45 -0.83
C ARG A 11 7.40 23.96 0.55
N ARG A 12 6.39 24.83 0.63
CA ARG A 12 5.88 25.34 1.91
C ARG A 12 5.30 24.22 2.77
N MET A 13 4.48 23.35 2.19
CA MET A 13 3.92 22.21 2.90
C MET A 13 5.02 21.24 3.37
N ALA A 14 6.03 20.97 2.54
CA ALA A 14 7.16 20.12 2.91
C ALA A 14 7.97 20.68 4.07
N ALA A 15 8.27 21.99 4.04
CA ALA A 15 8.97 22.65 5.14
C ALA A 15 8.15 22.62 6.45
N ALA A 16 6.84 22.87 6.37
CA ALA A 16 5.96 22.80 7.52
C ALA A 16 5.86 21.37 8.10
N ALA A 17 5.78 20.36 7.24
CA ALA A 17 5.76 18.96 7.66
C ALA A 17 7.08 18.54 8.30
N ALA A 18 8.23 18.94 7.72
CA ALA A 18 9.54 18.70 8.31
C ALA A 18 9.66 19.30 9.71
N HIS A 19 9.22 20.55 9.87
CA HIS A 19 9.23 21.23 11.16
C HIS A 19 8.41 20.47 12.22
N VAL A 20 7.17 20.07 11.90
CA VAL A 20 6.32 19.33 12.85
C VAL A 20 6.84 17.92 13.15
N LEU A 21 7.49 17.24 12.21
CA LEU A 21 8.14 15.96 12.47
C LEU A 21 9.33 16.09 13.44
N GLU A 22 10.05 17.22 13.38
CA GLU A 22 11.20 17.51 14.24
C GLU A 22 10.77 18.01 15.63
N THR A 23 9.86 18.97 15.69
CA THR A 23 9.48 19.65 16.94
C THR A 23 8.26 19.04 17.64
N GLY A 24 7.54 18.15 16.96
CA GLY A 24 6.22 17.69 17.36
C GLY A 24 5.12 18.73 17.07
N GLY A 25 3.86 18.29 17.21
CA GLY A 25 2.68 19.13 17.02
C GLY A 25 1.70 18.57 15.97
N VAL A 26 0.81 19.43 15.48
CA VAL A 26 -0.20 19.10 14.46
C VAL A 26 -0.12 20.11 13.32
N LEU A 27 0.03 19.63 12.10
CA LEU A 27 -0.07 20.44 10.89
C LEU A 27 -1.42 20.18 10.20
N LEU A 28 -2.21 21.23 10.01
CA LEU A 28 -3.34 21.22 9.08
C LEU A 28 -2.96 22.00 7.83
N ALA A 29 -2.97 21.33 6.68
CA ALA A 29 -2.63 21.93 5.39
C ALA A 29 -3.69 21.58 4.35
N GLU A 30 -4.28 22.61 3.75
CA GLU A 30 -5.12 22.45 2.57
C GLU A 30 -4.26 22.59 1.31
N ALA A 31 -4.39 21.63 0.41
CA ALA A 31 -3.68 21.64 -0.85
C ALA A 31 -4.58 21.12 -1.97
N GLY A 32 -4.78 21.92 -3.02
CA GLY A 32 -5.61 21.58 -4.18
C GLY A 32 -5.07 20.38 -4.97
N THR A 33 -5.88 19.75 -5.82
CA THR A 33 -5.42 18.68 -6.74
C THR A 33 -4.25 19.17 -7.60
N GLY A 34 -3.33 18.28 -7.95
CA GLY A 34 -2.16 18.65 -8.73
C GLY A 34 -1.17 19.59 -8.02
N THR A 35 -1.26 19.84 -6.73
CA THR A 35 -0.25 20.69 -6.01
C THR A 35 1.02 19.94 -5.62
N GLY A 36 1.09 18.62 -5.86
CA GLY A 36 2.25 17.80 -5.47
C GLY A 36 2.26 17.39 -3.99
N LYS A 37 1.07 17.29 -3.38
CA LYS A 37 0.85 16.92 -1.96
C LYS A 37 1.64 15.70 -1.51
N THR A 38 1.65 14.66 -2.33
CA THR A 38 2.28 13.38 -2.00
C THR A 38 3.76 13.54 -1.69
N LEU A 39 4.52 14.19 -2.59
CA LEU A 39 5.93 14.48 -2.35
C LEU A 39 6.12 15.44 -1.17
N ALA A 40 5.19 16.38 -0.96
CA ALA A 40 5.28 17.34 0.13
C ALA A 40 5.29 16.68 1.51
N TYR A 41 4.55 15.59 1.73
CA TYR A 41 4.62 14.85 3.00
C TYR A 41 5.61 13.68 2.96
N LEU A 42 5.83 13.03 1.81
CA LEU A 42 6.73 11.87 1.72
C LEU A 42 8.20 12.23 1.92
N VAL A 43 8.67 13.29 1.26
CA VAL A 43 10.09 13.71 1.34
C VAL A 43 10.51 13.98 2.80
N PRO A 44 9.81 14.84 3.57
CA PRO A 44 10.20 15.07 4.95
C PRO A 44 9.98 13.84 5.85
N ALA A 45 8.97 13.01 5.58
CA ALA A 45 8.77 11.75 6.32
C ALA A 45 9.90 10.74 6.14
N ILE A 46 10.45 10.63 4.92
CA ILE A 46 11.59 9.77 4.62
C ILE A 46 12.86 10.33 5.28
N LEU A 47 13.11 11.63 5.10
CA LEU A 47 14.33 12.28 5.58
C LEU A 47 14.38 12.45 7.10
N SER A 48 13.25 12.38 7.80
CA SER A 48 13.23 12.44 9.27
C SER A 48 13.88 11.21 9.93
N GLY A 49 13.97 10.08 9.21
CA GLY A 49 14.46 8.81 9.77
C GLY A 49 13.54 8.20 10.85
N GLN A 50 12.38 8.81 11.09
CA GLN A 50 11.41 8.34 12.07
C GLN A 50 10.50 7.25 11.47
N ARG A 51 9.82 6.50 12.34
CA ARG A 51 8.73 5.63 11.90
C ARG A 51 7.50 6.48 11.63
N VAL A 52 7.10 6.58 10.35
CA VAL A 52 5.95 7.40 9.92
C VAL A 52 4.84 6.50 9.39
N LEU A 53 3.61 6.73 9.85
CA LEU A 53 2.40 6.12 9.30
C LEU A 53 1.72 7.11 8.35
N ILE A 54 1.45 6.67 7.12
CA ILE A 54 0.73 7.45 6.12
C ILE A 54 -0.63 6.81 5.89
N SER A 55 -1.68 7.56 6.18
CA SER A 55 -3.07 7.16 5.91
C SER A 55 -3.61 7.97 4.75
N THR A 56 -4.36 7.33 3.86
CA THR A 56 -4.94 7.95 2.66
C THR A 56 -6.32 7.35 2.37
N GLY A 57 -7.11 8.07 1.57
CA GLY A 57 -8.55 7.82 1.42
C GLY A 57 -8.93 6.58 0.61
N THR A 58 -8.05 6.04 -0.25
CA THR A 58 -8.38 4.90 -1.13
C THR A 58 -7.21 3.93 -1.29
N LYS A 59 -7.49 2.67 -1.64
CA LYS A 59 -6.46 1.65 -1.94
C LYS A 59 -5.58 2.07 -3.11
N ASN A 60 -6.18 2.58 -4.19
CA ASN A 60 -5.44 3.05 -5.36
C ASN A 60 -4.42 4.15 -5.02
N LEU A 61 -4.76 5.06 -4.10
CA LEU A 61 -3.80 6.07 -3.63
C LEU A 61 -2.66 5.44 -2.83
N GLN A 62 -2.94 4.40 -2.05
CA GLN A 62 -1.90 3.65 -1.35
C GLN A 62 -0.99 2.90 -2.33
N ASP A 63 -1.57 2.22 -3.33
CA ASP A 63 -0.82 1.51 -4.38
C ASP A 63 0.06 2.48 -5.16
N GLN A 64 -0.46 3.67 -5.50
CA GLN A 64 0.34 4.72 -6.14
C GLN A 64 1.52 5.16 -5.25
N ILE A 65 1.29 5.39 -3.96
CA ILE A 65 2.36 5.75 -3.04
C ILE A 65 3.41 4.63 -2.98
N PHE A 66 2.98 3.40 -2.78
CA PHE A 66 3.87 2.28 -2.47
C PHE A 66 4.65 1.78 -3.69
N TYR A 67 3.98 1.55 -4.82
CA TYR A 67 4.60 0.95 -6.01
C TYR A 67 5.20 1.96 -6.99
N LYS A 68 4.89 3.26 -6.85
CA LYS A 68 5.41 4.30 -7.74
C LYS A 68 6.18 5.37 -6.98
N ASP A 69 5.51 6.11 -6.08
CA ASP A 69 6.11 7.32 -5.50
C ASP A 69 7.30 6.98 -4.58
N LEU A 70 7.23 5.91 -3.79
CA LEU A 70 8.34 5.49 -2.92
C LEU A 70 9.58 4.98 -3.71
N PRO A 71 9.46 4.10 -4.72
CA PRO A 71 10.58 3.76 -5.59
C PRO A 71 11.22 4.97 -6.27
N ASP A 72 10.42 5.88 -6.81
CA ASP A 72 10.90 7.12 -7.44
C ASP A 72 11.69 7.99 -6.45
N LEU A 73 11.19 8.12 -5.22
CA LEU A 73 11.85 8.88 -4.16
C LEU A 73 13.12 8.21 -3.66
N ARG A 74 13.16 6.88 -3.57
CA ARG A 74 14.39 6.14 -3.22
C ARG A 74 15.50 6.44 -4.21
N HIS A 75 15.21 6.37 -5.51
CA HIS A 75 16.17 6.70 -6.54
C HIS A 75 16.55 8.19 -6.53
N ALA A 76 15.59 9.10 -6.38
CA ALA A 76 15.83 10.54 -6.43
C ALA A 76 16.60 11.08 -5.22
N LEU A 77 16.35 10.57 -4.03
CA LEU A 77 16.97 11.03 -2.78
C LEU A 77 18.30 10.32 -2.50
N GLY A 78 18.54 9.13 -3.06
CA GLY A 78 19.73 8.34 -2.77
C GLY A 78 19.81 7.86 -1.32
N VAL A 79 18.66 7.76 -0.64
CA VAL A 79 18.55 7.32 0.75
C VAL A 79 17.90 5.95 0.82
N ASP A 80 18.42 5.09 1.68
CA ASP A 80 17.79 3.82 1.97
C ASP A 80 16.75 3.98 3.08
N PHE A 81 15.53 3.51 2.82
CA PHE A 81 14.46 3.46 3.80
C PHE A 81 13.64 2.18 3.64
N ARG A 82 12.92 1.77 4.68
CA ARG A 82 11.98 0.64 4.61
C ARG A 82 10.56 1.17 4.61
N ALA A 83 9.76 0.66 3.69
CA ALA A 83 8.32 0.90 3.64
C ALA A 83 7.61 -0.44 3.71
N THR A 84 6.48 -0.47 4.40
CA THR A 84 5.57 -1.62 4.40
C THR A 84 4.18 -1.15 4.02
N TYR A 85 3.42 -2.05 3.43
CA TYR A 85 2.09 -1.77 2.92
C TYR A 85 1.03 -2.49 3.76
N MET A 86 0.01 -1.77 4.23
CA MET A 86 -1.01 -2.32 5.12
C MET A 86 -2.42 -2.05 4.60
N LYS A 87 -3.15 -3.12 4.29
CA LYS A 87 -4.60 -3.09 4.00
C LYS A 87 -5.40 -3.68 5.17
N GLY A 88 -6.72 -3.52 5.13
CA GLY A 88 -7.60 -4.23 6.07
C GLY A 88 -7.54 -5.75 5.84
N ARG A 89 -7.69 -6.54 6.91
CA ARG A 89 -7.57 -8.02 6.88
C ARG A 89 -8.37 -8.73 5.78
N GLY A 90 -9.52 -8.18 5.38
CA GLY A 90 -10.35 -8.72 4.29
C GLY A 90 -9.70 -8.64 2.90
N ASN A 91 -8.55 -7.98 2.76
CA ASN A 91 -7.77 -7.96 1.53
C ASN A 91 -6.70 -9.07 1.50
N TYR A 92 -6.58 -9.88 2.55
CA TYR A 92 -5.58 -10.93 2.61
C TYR A 92 -6.21 -12.31 2.70
N LEU A 93 -5.49 -13.32 2.21
CA LEU A 93 -5.88 -14.72 2.36
C LEU A 93 -5.96 -15.10 3.84
N CYS A 94 -7.14 -15.50 4.29
CA CYS A 94 -7.31 -16.06 5.63
C CYS A 94 -6.95 -17.55 5.62
N LEU A 95 -5.74 -17.89 6.08
CA LEU A 95 -5.23 -19.26 6.11
C LEU A 95 -6.15 -20.24 6.86
N HIS A 96 -6.79 -19.79 7.95
CA HIS A 96 -7.72 -20.62 8.69
C HIS A 96 -8.98 -20.95 7.88
N ARG A 97 -9.63 -19.93 7.28
CA ARG A 97 -10.80 -20.14 6.41
C ARG A 97 -10.44 -21.01 5.20
N PHE A 98 -9.27 -20.78 4.63
CA PHE A 98 -8.76 -21.56 3.51
C PHE A 98 -8.58 -23.04 3.87
N ALA A 99 -7.95 -23.33 5.01
CA ALA A 99 -7.77 -24.71 5.49
C ALA A 99 -9.11 -25.42 5.73
N THR A 100 -10.08 -24.75 6.35
CA THR A 100 -11.43 -25.30 6.58
C THR A 100 -12.11 -25.66 5.26
N ARG A 101 -12.09 -24.76 4.27
CA ARG A 101 -12.70 -25.02 2.95
C ARG A 101 -12.00 -26.14 2.19
N ARG A 102 -10.67 -26.26 2.31
CA ARG A 102 -9.92 -27.41 1.74
C ARG A 102 -10.32 -28.74 2.36
N ALA A 103 -10.56 -28.78 3.67
CA ALA A 103 -11.04 -30.00 4.34
C ALA A 103 -12.44 -30.41 3.86
N GLU A 104 -13.37 -29.44 3.72
CA GLU A 104 -14.71 -29.68 3.15
C GLU A 104 -14.66 -30.16 1.70
N ALA A 105 -13.76 -29.59 0.89
CA ALA A 105 -13.52 -30.02 -0.49
C ALA A 105 -13.07 -31.49 -0.56
N ALA A 106 -12.12 -31.88 0.29
CA ALA A 106 -11.60 -33.25 0.37
C ALA A 106 -12.66 -34.27 0.82
N ALA A 107 -13.59 -33.85 1.69
CA ALA A 107 -14.75 -34.65 2.10
C ALA A 107 -15.88 -34.69 1.05
N SER A 108 -15.65 -34.15 -0.16
CA SER A 108 -16.65 -34.03 -1.24
C SER A 108 -17.91 -33.24 -0.87
N LEU A 109 -17.84 -32.38 0.14
CA LEU A 109 -18.97 -31.58 0.65
C LEU A 109 -19.25 -30.30 -0.15
N LEU A 110 -18.41 -29.99 -1.15
CA LEU A 110 -18.55 -28.80 -1.99
C LEU A 110 -19.02 -29.14 -3.42
N PRO A 111 -19.59 -28.19 -4.17
CA PRO A 111 -19.80 -28.31 -5.62
C PRO A 111 -18.46 -28.37 -6.39
N LEU A 112 -18.48 -28.89 -7.63
CA LEU A 112 -17.28 -28.94 -8.50
C LEU A 112 -16.71 -27.55 -8.81
N ALA A 113 -17.58 -26.56 -9.01
CA ALA A 113 -17.16 -25.18 -9.28
C ALA A 113 -16.36 -24.58 -8.12
N GLU A 114 -16.80 -24.78 -6.87
CA GLU A 114 -16.09 -24.28 -5.68
C GLU A 114 -14.75 -24.99 -5.47
N ARG A 115 -14.67 -26.30 -5.78
CA ARG A 115 -13.40 -27.03 -5.76
C ARG A 115 -12.38 -26.44 -6.73
N SER A 116 -12.80 -26.15 -7.96
CA SER A 116 -11.92 -25.52 -8.96
C SER A 116 -11.36 -24.18 -8.49
N VAL A 117 -12.18 -23.34 -7.83
CA VAL A 117 -11.71 -22.05 -7.27
C VAL A 117 -10.72 -22.28 -6.12
N LEU A 118 -10.96 -23.26 -5.26
CA LEU A 118 -10.05 -23.60 -4.16
C LEU A 118 -8.70 -24.11 -4.66
N ASP A 119 -8.68 -24.87 -5.75
CA ASP A 119 -7.43 -25.35 -6.36
C ASP A 119 -6.62 -24.20 -6.96
N GLN A 120 -7.28 -23.24 -7.62
CA GLN A 120 -6.63 -22.01 -8.11
C GLN A 120 -6.06 -21.18 -6.95
N LEU A 121 -6.85 -21.01 -5.88
CA LEU A 121 -6.42 -20.29 -4.68
C LEU A 121 -5.25 -20.99 -3.98
N ALA A 122 -5.21 -22.33 -4.01
CA ALA A 122 -4.09 -23.11 -3.47
C ALA A 122 -2.81 -22.90 -4.26
N ALA A 123 -2.88 -22.96 -5.59
CA ALA A 123 -1.73 -22.71 -6.47
C ALA A 123 -1.19 -21.28 -6.28
N TRP A 124 -2.07 -20.29 -6.13
CA TRP A 124 -1.68 -18.91 -5.85
C TRP A 124 -1.08 -18.73 -4.46
N ALA A 125 -1.64 -19.36 -3.42
CA ALA A 125 -1.15 -19.27 -2.05
C ALA A 125 0.30 -19.75 -1.87
N GLU A 126 0.81 -20.58 -2.80
CA GLU A 126 2.20 -21.03 -2.82
C GLU A 126 3.16 -20.01 -3.48
N GLN A 127 2.64 -19.06 -4.25
CA GLN A 127 3.43 -18.12 -5.07
C GLN A 127 3.29 -16.66 -4.63
N THR A 128 2.24 -16.34 -3.87
CA THR A 128 1.97 -14.98 -3.40
C THR A 128 3.10 -14.43 -2.54
N GLU A 129 3.44 -13.16 -2.74
CA GLU A 129 4.47 -12.48 -1.95
C GLU A 129 3.91 -12.00 -0.62
N THR A 130 2.68 -11.47 -0.61
CA THR A 130 2.09 -10.83 0.58
C THR A 130 0.78 -11.48 1.05
N GLY A 131 0.20 -12.36 0.25
CA GLY A 131 -1.13 -12.93 0.47
C GLY A 131 -2.27 -11.94 0.18
N ASP A 132 -1.99 -10.82 -0.52
CA ASP A 132 -2.95 -9.79 -0.88
C ASP A 132 -3.80 -10.22 -2.07
N ARG A 133 -5.13 -10.13 -1.93
CA ARG A 133 -6.11 -10.44 -2.98
C ARG A 133 -5.82 -9.69 -4.30
N ALA A 134 -5.18 -8.52 -4.25
CA ALA A 134 -4.81 -7.80 -5.46
C ALA A 134 -3.77 -8.53 -6.34
N GLU A 135 -3.06 -9.54 -5.82
CA GLU A 135 -2.11 -10.36 -6.57
C GLU A 135 -2.80 -11.44 -7.44
N ILE A 136 -4.13 -11.54 -7.41
CA ILE A 136 -4.89 -12.56 -8.13
C ILE A 136 -6.15 -11.96 -8.79
N GLU A 137 -6.18 -11.96 -10.12
CA GLU A 137 -7.22 -11.29 -10.92
C GLU A 137 -8.51 -12.12 -11.06
N ASP A 138 -8.41 -13.45 -11.09
CA ASP A 138 -9.51 -14.35 -11.46
C ASP A 138 -10.38 -14.85 -10.28
N LEU A 139 -10.22 -14.29 -9.08
CA LEU A 139 -11.00 -14.69 -7.91
C LEU A 139 -12.36 -13.97 -7.86
N PRO A 140 -13.48 -14.69 -7.73
CA PRO A 140 -14.78 -14.09 -7.44
C PRO A 140 -14.71 -13.14 -6.23
N ASP A 141 -15.48 -12.06 -6.24
CA ASP A 141 -15.56 -11.08 -5.14
C ASP A 141 -16.26 -11.62 -3.88
N ASN A 142 -16.77 -12.85 -3.93
CA ASN A 142 -17.71 -13.43 -2.95
C ASN A 142 -17.14 -14.67 -2.28
#